data_AF-A0A8C4R146-F1
#
_entry.id   AF-A0A8C4R146-F1
#
_cell.length_a   1.000
_cell.length_b   1.000
_cell.length_c   1.000
_cell.angle_alpha   90.00
_cell.angle_beta   90.00
_cell.angle_gamma   90.00
#
_symmetry.space_group_name_H-M   'P 1'
#
loop_
_entity.id
_entity.type
_entity.pdbx_description
1 polymer ?
#
loop_
_entity_poly.entity_id
_entity_poly.type
_entity_poly.pdbx_seq_one_letter_code
_entity_poly.pdbx_strand_id
1 'polypeptide(L)'
;MDYLLMYAVLAIQLGVHVNGYNIDIGTPLIFRGDKDEEFGYKVIQHKERNKNWILVSAPKAGDNGEVYKCRVRAVESKTLNEYERIALPLKGDVDKDDKMQRGMSFVKDESSQKLTVCGPTGTVTCGDNDFSRSICYIINQYLDYEDSFLLGQKECPSAPSDMVMLIDGSGSVMDSDFVSIKSFIKEIISSFKEKNTQVFFTVNVGTKNCCLKCCILK
;
A
#
# COMPACT_ATOMS: atom_id res chain seq x y z
N MET A 1 33.99 -51.76 27.25
CA MET A 1 34.31 -51.39 25.85
C MET A 1 33.21 -50.52 25.23
N ASP A 2 32.06 -50.35 25.90
CA ASP A 2 30.84 -49.81 25.30
C ASP A 2 30.75 -48.28 25.36
N TYR A 3 31.30 -47.64 26.41
CA TYR A 3 31.33 -46.18 26.52
C TYR A 3 32.22 -45.53 25.46
N LEU A 4 33.34 -46.15 25.11
CA LEU A 4 34.26 -45.63 24.09
C LEU A 4 33.59 -45.59 22.70
N LEU A 5 32.80 -46.63 22.38
CA LEU A 5 32.01 -46.67 21.16
C LEU A 5 30.91 -45.59 21.17
N MET A 6 30.27 -45.38 22.32
CA MET A 6 29.23 -44.35 22.48
C MET A 6 29.80 -42.93 22.31
N TYR A 7 30.97 -42.64 22.91
CA TYR A 7 31.63 -41.34 22.73
C TYR A 7 32.12 -41.12 21.30
N ALA A 8 32.59 -42.18 20.62
CA ALA A 8 32.98 -42.11 19.22
C ALA A 8 31.77 -41.80 18.30
N VAL A 9 30.62 -42.45 18.52
CA VAL A 9 29.38 -42.17 17.76
C VAL A 9 28.88 -40.75 18.02
N LEU A 10 28.91 -40.28 19.27
CA LEU A 10 28.49 -38.92 19.63
C LEU A 10 29.42 -37.86 19.00
N ALA A 11 30.73 -38.12 18.97
CA ALA A 11 31.71 -37.23 18.33
C ALA A 11 31.54 -37.16 16.80
N ILE A 12 31.20 -38.28 16.15
CA ILE A 12 30.92 -38.32 14.70
C ILE A 12 29.63 -37.54 14.39
N GLN A 13 28.60 -37.63 15.23
CA GLN A 13 27.36 -36.87 15.05
C GLN A 13 27.51 -35.36 15.29
N LEU A 14 28.42 -34.97 16.19
CA LEU A 14 28.73 -33.55 16.46
C LEU A 14 29.62 -32.89 15.39
N GLY A 15 30.27 -33.68 14.52
CA GLY A 15 31.17 -33.20 13.47
C GLY A 15 30.54 -33.03 12.08
N VAL A 16 29.29 -33.44 11.88
CA VAL A 16 28.62 -33.27 10.58
C VAL A 16 28.08 -31.84 10.48
N HIS A 17 28.91 -30.93 9.98
CA HIS A 17 28.42 -29.67 9.43
C HIS A 17 27.56 -29.99 8.20
N VAL A 18 26.25 -29.96 8.39
CA VAL A 18 25.28 -30.04 7.31
C VAL A 18 25.35 -28.70 6.55
N ASN A 19 26.33 -28.59 5.66
CA ASN A 19 26.32 -27.53 4.65
C ASN A 19 25.15 -27.80 3.71
N GLY A 20 24.48 -26.74 3.25
CA GLY A 20 23.48 -26.88 2.19
C GLY A 20 24.13 -27.58 1.00
N TYR A 21 23.62 -28.75 0.61
CA TYR A 21 24.27 -29.61 -0.38
C TYR A 21 23.94 -29.21 -1.83
N ASN A 22 22.91 -28.38 -2.03
CA ASN A 22 22.37 -28.00 -3.34
C ASN A 22 22.39 -26.49 -3.59
N ILE A 23 23.12 -25.72 -2.77
CA ILE A 23 23.37 -24.29 -2.98
C ILE A 23 24.87 -24.14 -3.16
N ASP A 24 25.30 -23.68 -4.34
CA ASP A 24 26.70 -23.40 -4.59
C ASP A 24 27.13 -22.13 -3.83
N ILE A 25 27.94 -22.33 -2.80
CA ILE A 25 28.57 -21.26 -2.03
C ILE A 25 29.94 -20.85 -2.59
N GLY A 26 30.49 -21.62 -3.53
CA GLY A 26 31.82 -21.40 -4.13
C GLY A 26 31.81 -20.35 -5.24
N THR A 27 30.70 -20.22 -5.99
CA THR A 27 30.56 -19.21 -7.05
C THR A 27 29.36 -18.27 -6.86
N PRO A 28 29.31 -17.49 -5.76
CA PRO A 28 28.19 -16.60 -5.50
C PRO A 28 28.20 -15.40 -6.46
N LEU A 29 27.00 -14.98 -6.88
CA LEU A 29 26.80 -13.69 -7.52
C LEU A 29 26.49 -12.63 -6.46
N ILE A 30 27.32 -11.59 -6.35
CA ILE A 30 27.20 -10.58 -5.30
C ILE A 30 26.87 -9.23 -5.91
N PHE A 31 25.70 -8.69 -5.56
CA PHE A 31 25.33 -7.29 -5.83
C PHE A 31 25.63 -6.46 -4.57
N ARG A 32 26.50 -5.46 -4.68
CA ARG A 32 26.82 -4.54 -3.57
C ARG A 32 26.10 -3.22 -3.77
N GLY A 33 25.44 -2.76 -2.71
CA GLY A 33 24.91 -1.40 -2.61
C GLY A 33 25.27 -0.78 -1.26
N ASP A 34 24.82 0.45 -1.04
CA ASP A 34 25.11 1.19 0.18
C ASP A 34 24.32 0.61 1.37
N LYS A 35 25.03 0.41 2.49
CA LYS A 35 24.44 -0.11 3.73
C LYS A 35 23.60 0.94 4.46
N ASP A 36 23.98 2.21 4.37
CA ASP A 36 23.29 3.31 5.04
C ASP A 36 21.94 3.58 4.37
N GLU A 37 21.84 3.25 3.08
CA GLU A 37 20.60 3.27 2.29
C GLU A 37 19.71 2.02 2.51
N GLU A 38 20.17 1.06 3.31
CA GLU A 38 19.53 -0.24 3.51
C GLU A 38 19.31 -1.02 2.20
N PHE A 39 20.28 -0.95 1.28
CA PHE A 39 20.24 -1.75 0.06
C PHE A 39 20.20 -3.24 0.40
N GLY A 40 19.19 -3.95 -0.11
CA GLY A 40 18.96 -5.36 0.21
C GLY A 40 17.84 -5.60 1.22
N TYR A 41 17.11 -4.55 1.64
CA TYR A 41 16.04 -4.65 2.62
C TYR A 41 14.95 -5.68 2.22
N LYS A 42 14.55 -5.67 0.95
CA LYS A 42 13.77 -6.74 0.31
C LYS A 42 14.38 -7.12 -1.03
N VAL A 43 14.28 -8.40 -1.36
CA VAL A 43 14.78 -8.96 -2.62
C VAL A 43 13.72 -9.84 -3.29
N ILE A 44 13.54 -9.68 -4.61
CA ILE A 44 12.57 -10.45 -5.40
C ILE A 44 13.25 -10.94 -6.68
N GLN A 45 13.05 -12.21 -7.02
CA GLN A 45 13.46 -12.74 -8.32
C GLN A 45 12.39 -12.41 -9.36
N HIS A 46 12.81 -11.84 -10.49
CA HIS A 46 11.91 -11.44 -11.56
C HIS A 46 12.47 -11.83 -12.93
N LYS A 47 11.58 -12.24 -13.83
CA LYS A 47 11.94 -12.51 -15.22
C LYS A 47 11.21 -11.54 -16.13
N GLU A 48 11.97 -10.69 -16.80
CA GLU A 48 11.46 -9.72 -17.74
C GLU A 48 11.83 -10.20 -19.15
N ARG A 49 10.85 -10.69 -19.91
CA ARG A 49 11.06 -11.32 -21.22
C ARG A 49 12.06 -12.50 -21.10
N ASN A 50 13.28 -12.34 -21.62
CA ASN A 50 14.37 -13.34 -21.56
C ASN A 50 15.53 -12.90 -20.65
N LYS A 51 15.30 -11.94 -19.76
CA LYS A 51 16.31 -11.47 -18.81
C LYS A 51 15.87 -11.82 -17.39
N ASN A 52 16.80 -12.39 -16.63
CA ASN A 52 16.62 -12.67 -15.22
C ASN A 52 17.15 -11.48 -14.41
N TRP A 53 16.37 -11.05 -13.43
CA TRP A 53 16.64 -9.90 -12.59
C TRP A 53 16.48 -10.27 -11.12
N ILE A 54 17.34 -9.71 -10.28
CA ILE A 54 17.07 -9.59 -8.84
C ILE A 54 16.65 -8.14 -8.61
N LEU A 55 15.44 -7.96 -8.13
CA LEU A 55 14.94 -6.66 -7.71
C LEU A 55 15.30 -6.45 -6.26
N VAL A 56 15.81 -5.27 -5.92
CA VAL A 56 16.34 -4.96 -4.60
C VAL A 56 15.77 -3.63 -4.13
N SER A 57 15.18 -3.58 -2.94
CA SER A 57 14.79 -2.31 -2.34
C SER A 57 15.87 -1.75 -1.42
N ALA A 58 15.90 -0.42 -1.33
CA ALA A 58 16.73 0.37 -0.43
C ALA A 58 15.86 1.51 0.14
N PRO A 59 15.13 1.27 1.25
CA PRO A 59 14.16 2.22 1.79
C PRO A 59 14.75 3.57 2.22
N LYS A 60 16.06 3.63 2.52
CA LYS A 60 16.76 4.86 2.89
C LYS A 60 17.57 5.48 1.74
N ALA A 61 17.52 4.89 0.54
CA ALA A 61 18.13 5.48 -0.65
C ALA A 61 17.37 6.72 -1.11
N GLY A 62 18.11 7.77 -1.45
CA GLY A 62 17.52 9.08 -1.80
C GLY A 62 16.59 9.62 -0.70
N ASP A 63 15.67 10.51 -1.09
CA ASP A 63 14.77 11.14 -0.11
C ASP A 63 13.60 10.24 0.30
N ASN A 64 13.20 9.33 -0.59
CA ASN A 64 11.91 8.63 -0.52
C ASN A 64 12.01 7.11 -0.59
N GLY A 65 13.22 6.54 -0.58
CA GLY A 65 13.45 5.12 -0.85
C GLY A 65 13.41 4.80 -2.34
N GLU A 66 14.30 3.89 -2.76
CA GLU A 66 14.44 3.47 -4.15
C GLU A 66 14.37 1.94 -4.29
N VAL A 67 14.07 1.50 -5.51
CA VAL A 67 14.10 0.09 -5.90
C VAL A 67 14.96 -0.04 -7.15
N TYR A 68 15.81 -1.05 -7.17
CA TYR A 68 16.77 -1.32 -8.23
C TYR A 68 16.48 -2.67 -8.88
N LYS A 69 16.86 -2.80 -10.15
CA LYS A 69 16.93 -4.07 -10.87
C LYS A 69 18.40 -4.41 -11.13
N CYS A 70 18.78 -5.61 -10.73
CA CYS A 70 20.14 -6.15 -10.86
C CYS A 70 20.13 -7.29 -11.87
N ARG A 71 20.87 -7.16 -12.98
CA ARG A 71 20.82 -8.16 -14.05
C ARG A 71 21.58 -9.42 -13.64
N VAL A 72 20.92 -10.57 -13.70
CA VAL A 72 21.58 -11.86 -13.52
C VAL A 72 22.16 -12.29 -14.85
N ARG A 73 23.49 -12.30 -14.93
CA ARG A 73 24.26 -12.87 -16.05
C ARG A 73 25.11 -14.00 -15.50
N ALA A 74 25.24 -15.09 -16.26
CA ALA A 74 26.23 -16.12 -15.96
C ALA A 74 27.62 -15.48 -16.15
N VAL A 75 28.23 -15.09 -15.04
CA VAL A 75 29.59 -14.58 -14.98
C VAL A 75 30.29 -15.42 -13.91
N GLU A 76 31.56 -15.74 -14.13
CA GLU A 76 32.43 -16.24 -13.05
C GLU A 76 32.31 -15.34 -11.82
N SER A 77 32.51 -15.90 -10.62
CA SER A 77 32.34 -15.21 -9.33
C SER A 77 32.84 -13.77 -9.38
N LYS A 78 31.90 -12.82 -9.46
CA LYS A 78 32.19 -11.40 -9.63
C LYS A 78 31.23 -10.58 -8.79
N THR A 79 31.78 -9.55 -8.16
CA THR A 79 30.97 -8.49 -7.56
C THR A 79 30.48 -7.57 -8.67
N LEU A 80 29.17 -7.35 -8.70
CA LEU A 80 28.53 -6.40 -9.60
C LEU A 80 28.08 -5.17 -8.81
N ASN A 81 28.46 -3.99 -9.31
CA ASN A 81 28.02 -2.69 -8.80
C ASN A 81 27.09 -1.99 -9.82
N GLU A 82 26.70 -2.69 -10.89
CA GLU A 82 25.91 -2.14 -11.98
C GLU A 82 24.46 -2.60 -11.81
N TYR A 83 23.63 -1.70 -11.28
CA TYR A 83 22.20 -1.86 -11.13
C TYR A 83 21.48 -0.60 -11.60
N GLU A 84 20.25 -0.77 -12.08
CA GLU A 84 19.45 0.32 -12.63
C GLU A 84 18.30 0.62 -11.69
N ARG A 85 18.02 1.90 -11.42
CA ARG A 85 16.85 2.31 -10.65
C ARG A 85 15.57 2.08 -11.44
N ILE A 86 14.54 1.54 -10.79
CA ILE A 86 13.17 1.51 -11.29
C ILE A 86 12.50 2.85 -10.95
N ALA A 87 12.00 3.55 -11.97
CA ALA A 87 11.39 4.86 -11.78
C ALA A 87 10.01 4.73 -11.11
N LEU A 88 9.87 5.32 -9.92
CA LEU A 88 8.61 5.44 -9.18
C LEU A 88 8.24 6.93 -9.07
N PRO A 89 7.43 7.46 -9.99
CA PRO A 89 7.08 8.88 -10.00
C PRO A 89 6.22 9.23 -8.79
N LEU A 90 6.44 10.39 -8.18
CA LEU A 90 5.54 10.92 -7.17
C LEU A 90 4.23 11.36 -7.85
N LYS A 91 3.13 10.66 -7.55
CA LYS A 91 1.77 11.02 -7.98
C LYS A 91 0.82 10.90 -6.80
N GLY A 92 -0.12 11.84 -6.71
CA GLY A 92 -1.12 11.91 -5.64
C GLY A 92 -0.86 13.03 -4.64
N ASP A 93 -1.77 13.16 -3.66
CA ASP A 93 -1.71 14.14 -2.58
C ASP A 93 -0.78 13.66 -1.44
N VAL A 94 0.50 13.54 -1.80
CA VAL A 94 1.58 13.21 -0.86
C VAL A 94 2.33 14.49 -0.57
N ASP A 95 2.55 14.75 0.72
CA ASP A 95 3.42 15.85 1.13
C ASP A 95 4.84 15.59 0.60
N LYS A 96 5.45 16.58 -0.04
CA LYS A 96 6.79 16.43 -0.62
C LYS A 96 7.87 16.28 0.44
N ASP A 97 7.58 16.71 1.67
CA ASP A 97 8.48 16.61 2.80
C ASP A 97 8.40 15.25 3.53
N ASP A 98 7.36 14.45 3.24
CA ASP A 98 7.21 13.11 3.81
C ASP A 98 8.24 12.15 3.22
N LYS A 99 9.10 11.58 4.07
CA LYS A 99 10.02 10.51 3.67
C LYS A 99 9.27 9.19 3.54
N MET A 100 9.02 8.78 2.30
CA MET A 100 8.09 7.68 2.02
C MET A 100 8.67 6.28 2.30
N GLN A 101 10.00 6.16 2.46
CA GLN A 101 10.71 4.89 2.69
C GLN A 101 10.23 3.74 1.76
N ARG A 102 10.03 4.05 0.47
CA ARG A 102 9.50 3.09 -0.51
C ARG A 102 10.39 1.86 -0.58
N GLY A 103 9.76 0.70 -0.61
CA GLY A 103 10.46 -0.58 -0.64
C GLY A 103 10.64 -1.22 0.73
N MET A 104 10.11 -0.62 1.80
CA MET A 104 9.90 -1.33 3.07
C MET A 104 8.93 -2.51 2.91
N SER A 105 7.89 -2.36 2.08
CA SER A 105 7.09 -3.47 1.59
C SER A 105 7.31 -3.61 0.09
N PHE A 106 7.69 -4.80 -0.34
CA PHE A 106 7.91 -5.12 -1.73
C PHE A 106 7.48 -6.54 -1.98
N VAL A 107 6.46 -6.72 -2.81
CA VAL A 107 5.84 -8.01 -3.09
C VAL A 107 5.63 -8.20 -4.58
N LYS A 108 5.59 -9.46 -5.00
CA LYS A 108 5.29 -9.88 -6.36
C LYS A 108 4.04 -10.75 -6.33
N ASP A 109 3.08 -10.44 -7.18
CA ASP A 109 1.96 -11.33 -7.44
C ASP A 109 2.39 -12.38 -8.46
N GLU A 110 2.37 -13.66 -8.08
CA GLU A 110 2.84 -14.73 -8.96
C GLU A 110 1.90 -14.99 -10.15
N SER A 111 0.61 -14.64 -10.04
CA SER A 111 -0.35 -14.88 -11.12
C SER A 111 -0.16 -13.91 -12.30
N SER A 112 -0.03 -12.62 -11.99
CA SER A 112 0.11 -11.54 -12.96
C SER A 112 1.56 -11.11 -13.20
N GLN A 113 2.50 -11.60 -12.37
CA GLN A 113 3.89 -11.15 -12.34
C GLN A 113 4.05 -9.63 -12.07
N LYS A 114 2.98 -8.96 -11.63
CA LYS A 114 3.02 -7.57 -11.20
C LYS A 114 3.68 -7.45 -9.84
N LEU A 115 4.23 -6.27 -9.59
CA LEU A 115 4.95 -5.95 -8.37
C LEU A 115 4.24 -4.81 -7.66
N THR A 116 4.20 -4.88 -6.34
CA THR A 116 3.71 -3.81 -5.49
C THR A 116 4.82 -3.36 -4.55
N VAL A 117 5.19 -2.08 -4.64
CA VAL A 117 6.17 -1.43 -3.76
C VAL A 117 5.44 -0.43 -2.89
N CYS A 118 5.54 -0.55 -1.59
CA CYS A 118 4.93 0.41 -0.67
C CYS A 118 5.93 0.97 0.35
N GLY A 119 5.54 2.10 0.93
CA GLY A 119 6.16 2.69 2.09
C GLY A 119 5.19 3.64 2.82
N PRO A 120 5.42 3.91 4.11
CA PRO A 120 4.59 4.81 4.89
C PRO A 120 4.66 6.25 4.36
N THR A 121 3.60 7.03 4.53
CA THR A 121 3.54 8.43 4.08
C THR A 121 3.00 9.31 5.20
N GLY A 122 3.90 9.72 6.09
CA GLY A 122 3.57 10.57 7.22
C GLY A 122 2.38 10.06 8.06
N THR A 123 1.77 10.98 8.81
CA THR A 123 0.59 10.74 9.62
C THR A 123 -0.46 11.80 9.33
N VAL A 124 -1.73 11.42 9.33
CA VAL A 124 -2.86 12.34 9.31
C VAL A 124 -3.50 12.35 10.68
N THR A 125 -3.53 13.51 11.30
CA THR A 125 -4.25 13.74 12.55
C THR A 125 -5.72 14.00 12.27
N CYS A 126 -6.61 13.14 12.77
CA CYS A 126 -8.05 13.36 12.76
C CYS A 126 -8.56 13.54 14.20
N GLY A 127 -8.87 14.79 14.59
CA GLY A 127 -9.24 15.10 15.98
C GLY A 127 -8.04 14.86 16.88
N ASP A 128 -8.18 13.98 17.88
CA ASP A 128 -7.10 13.61 18.81
C ASP A 128 -6.31 12.35 18.39
N ASN A 129 -6.62 11.77 17.22
CA ASN A 129 -6.02 10.52 16.77
C ASN A 129 -5.12 10.73 15.55
N ASP A 130 -3.94 10.11 15.57
CA ASP A 130 -3.03 10.06 14.43
C ASP A 130 -3.19 8.75 13.66
N PHE A 131 -3.38 8.86 12.35
CA PHE A 131 -3.48 7.73 11.44
C PHE A 131 -2.29 7.71 10.50
N SER A 132 -1.55 6.60 10.48
CA SER A 132 -0.49 6.40 9.51
C SER A 132 -1.09 6.21 8.11
N ARG A 133 -0.59 6.95 7.13
CA ARG A 133 -0.86 6.66 5.73
C ARG A 133 0.27 5.87 5.13
N SER A 134 0.03 5.28 3.98
CA SER A 134 1.07 4.68 3.15
C SER A 134 0.74 4.91 1.69
N ILE A 135 1.77 4.88 0.85
CA ILE A 135 1.62 4.86 -0.59
C ILE A 135 2.13 3.55 -1.13
N CYS A 136 1.45 3.04 -2.14
CA CYS A 136 1.82 1.86 -2.88
C CYS A 136 1.89 2.17 -4.37
N TYR A 137 2.84 1.53 -5.04
CA TYR A 137 3.11 1.62 -6.47
C TYR A 137 2.90 0.25 -7.08
N ILE A 138 2.14 0.20 -8.18
CA ILE A 138 1.97 -0.98 -9.01
C ILE A 138 2.93 -0.85 -10.20
N ILE A 139 3.76 -1.86 -10.36
CA ILE A 139 4.72 -1.98 -11.45
C ILE A 139 4.34 -3.24 -12.23
N ASN A 140 4.27 -3.12 -13.55
CA ASN A 140 3.91 -4.24 -14.39
C ASN A 140 5.05 -5.27 -14.49
N GLN A 141 4.78 -6.40 -15.15
CA GLN A 141 5.75 -7.47 -15.39
C GLN A 141 6.97 -7.07 -16.24
N TYR A 142 6.95 -5.90 -16.89
CA TYR A 142 8.05 -5.34 -17.68
C TYR A 142 8.88 -4.31 -16.90
N LEU A 143 8.60 -4.15 -15.59
CA LEU A 143 9.24 -3.17 -14.71
C LEU A 143 8.90 -1.71 -15.04
N ASP A 144 7.77 -1.47 -15.71
CA ASP A 144 7.24 -0.12 -15.94
C ASP A 144 6.20 0.24 -14.87
N TYR A 145 6.24 1.49 -14.41
CA TYR A 145 5.22 2.05 -13.52
C TYR A 145 3.85 2.00 -14.21
N GLU A 146 2.84 1.48 -13.51
CA GLU A 146 1.46 1.40 -13.98
C GLU A 146 0.56 2.38 -13.22
N ASP A 147 0.55 2.28 -11.89
CA ASP A 147 -0.33 3.10 -11.04
C ASP A 147 0.21 3.27 -9.61
N SER A 148 -0.42 4.15 -8.84
CA SER A 148 -0.16 4.35 -7.42
C SER A 148 -1.44 4.66 -6.65
N PHE A 149 -1.52 4.19 -5.41
CA PHE A 149 -2.66 4.44 -4.54
C PHE A 149 -2.21 4.70 -3.10
N LEU A 150 -3.03 5.44 -2.36
CA LEU A 150 -2.84 5.69 -0.94
C LEU A 150 -3.65 4.69 -0.11
N LEU A 151 -3.02 4.18 0.94
CA LEU A 151 -3.63 3.37 1.99
C LEU A 151 -3.74 4.18 3.27
N GLY A 152 -4.76 3.90 4.07
CA GLY A 152 -5.01 4.63 5.31
C GLY A 152 -5.65 6.01 5.12
N GLN A 153 -6.10 6.35 3.90
CA GLN A 153 -6.91 7.53 3.65
C GLN A 153 -8.34 7.29 4.17
N LYS A 154 -8.55 7.47 5.48
CA LYS A 154 -9.89 7.81 5.97
C LYS A 154 -10.07 9.30 5.77
N GLU A 155 -11.16 9.69 5.11
CA GLU A 155 -11.65 11.06 5.19
C GLU A 155 -11.89 11.37 6.66
N CYS A 156 -11.04 12.20 7.25
CA CYS A 156 -11.19 12.60 8.65
C CYS A 156 -12.56 13.25 8.83
N PRO A 157 -13.45 12.73 9.69
CA PRO A 157 -14.78 13.33 9.92
C PRO A 157 -14.73 14.66 10.70
N SER A 158 -13.57 15.29 10.81
CA SER A 158 -13.26 16.31 11.82
C SER A 158 -13.73 17.72 11.47
N ALA A 159 -14.14 17.96 10.22
CA ALA A 159 -14.60 19.28 9.80
C ALA A 159 -16.10 19.44 10.11
N PRO A 160 -16.57 20.68 10.37
CA PRO A 160 -17.98 20.97 10.26
C PRO A 160 -18.47 20.48 8.90
N SER A 161 -19.44 19.57 8.90
CA SER A 161 -19.91 18.92 7.67
C SER A 161 -21.30 19.45 7.32
N ASP A 162 -21.44 19.88 6.07
CA ASP A 162 -22.73 20.23 5.49
C ASP A 162 -23.25 19.01 4.72
N MET A 163 -24.27 18.35 5.28
CA MET A 163 -24.90 17.21 4.65
C MET A 163 -26.11 17.68 3.86
N VAL A 164 -26.14 17.46 2.54
CA VAL A 164 -27.30 17.75 1.70
C VAL A 164 -28.02 16.45 1.34
N MET A 165 -29.29 16.33 1.71
CA MET A 165 -30.14 15.21 1.32
C MET A 165 -31.11 15.63 0.21
N LEU A 166 -31.06 14.90 -0.91
CA LEU A 166 -32.01 15.03 -2.01
C LEU A 166 -33.10 13.99 -1.85
N ILE A 167 -34.34 14.45 -1.64
CA ILE A 167 -35.50 13.61 -1.41
C ILE A 167 -36.33 13.58 -2.69
N ASP A 168 -36.68 12.37 -3.14
CA ASP A 168 -37.65 12.20 -4.20
C ASP A 168 -39.07 12.47 -3.67
N GLY A 169 -39.71 13.51 -4.21
CA GLY A 169 -41.11 13.87 -3.96
C GLY A 169 -41.94 13.78 -5.24
N SER A 170 -41.53 12.95 -6.19
CA SER A 170 -42.28 12.68 -7.42
C SER A 170 -43.58 11.92 -7.14
N GLY A 171 -44.50 11.96 -8.11
CA GLY A 171 -45.80 11.28 -8.01
C GLY A 171 -45.73 9.74 -8.01
N SER A 172 -44.54 9.15 -8.19
CA SER A 172 -44.31 7.71 -8.07
C SER A 172 -44.05 7.24 -6.64
N VAL A 173 -43.79 8.15 -5.70
CA VAL A 173 -43.59 7.82 -4.29
C VAL A 173 -44.96 7.81 -3.60
N MET A 174 -45.35 6.67 -3.03
CA MET A 174 -46.61 6.57 -2.29
C MET A 174 -46.54 7.32 -0.97
N ASP A 175 -47.68 7.76 -0.45
CA ASP A 175 -47.76 8.51 0.81
C ASP A 175 -47.13 7.75 1.98
N SER A 176 -47.30 6.43 2.06
CA SER A 176 -46.68 5.56 3.07
C SER A 176 -45.15 5.56 2.99
N ASP A 177 -44.61 5.59 1.78
CA ASP A 177 -43.17 5.58 1.52
C ASP A 177 -42.59 6.95 1.84
N PHE A 178 -43.31 8.02 1.51
CA PHE A 178 -42.92 9.38 1.86
C PHE A 178 -42.92 9.61 3.38
N VAL A 179 -43.85 8.98 4.13
CA VAL A 179 -43.81 8.97 5.60
C VAL A 179 -42.59 8.22 6.13
N SER A 180 -42.24 7.08 5.53
CA SER A 180 -41.06 6.29 5.91
C SER A 180 -39.75 7.07 5.68
N ILE A 181 -39.65 7.76 4.54
CA ILE A 181 -38.51 8.64 4.21
C ILE A 181 -38.38 9.77 5.24
N LYS A 182 -39.49 10.40 5.66
CA LYS A 182 -39.46 11.43 6.73
C LYS A 182 -38.98 10.86 8.06
N SER A 183 -39.40 9.66 8.44
CA SER A 183 -38.97 9.01 9.68
C SER A 183 -37.46 8.73 9.65
N PHE A 184 -36.97 8.16 8.55
CA PHE A 184 -35.54 7.93 8.35
C PHE A 184 -34.71 9.22 8.45
N ILE A 185 -35.17 10.30 7.82
CA ILE A 185 -34.50 11.61 7.90
C ILE A 185 -34.45 12.12 9.34
N LYS A 186 -35.54 11.99 10.10
CA LYS A 186 -35.56 12.41 11.52
C LYS A 186 -34.57 11.62 12.37
N GLU A 187 -34.43 10.32 12.11
CA GLU A 187 -33.44 9.46 12.78
C GLU A 187 -32.01 9.84 12.41
N ILE A 188 -31.76 10.21 11.14
CA ILE A 188 -30.44 10.72 10.76
C ILE A 188 -30.15 12.04 11.46
N ILE A 189 -31.04 13.03 11.39
CA ILE A 189 -30.82 14.34 12.03
C ILE A 189 -30.57 14.16 13.53
N SER A 190 -31.32 13.29 14.21
CA SER A 190 -31.13 13.05 15.64
C SER A 190 -29.76 12.47 15.95
N SER A 191 -29.20 11.63 15.08
CA SER A 191 -27.84 11.08 15.22
C SER A 191 -26.71 12.11 15.06
N PHE A 192 -27.02 13.30 14.53
CA PHE A 192 -26.07 14.40 14.32
C PHE A 192 -26.27 15.60 15.26
N LYS A 193 -27.28 15.58 16.15
CA LYS A 193 -27.61 16.72 17.04
C LYS A 193 -26.47 17.22 17.93
N GLU A 194 -25.57 16.33 18.34
CA GLU A 194 -24.41 16.67 19.19
C GLU A 194 -23.11 16.84 18.39
N LYS A 195 -23.19 16.75 17.06
CA LYS A 195 -22.06 16.92 16.15
C LYS A 195 -22.13 18.31 15.51
N ASN A 196 -20.98 18.85 15.12
CA ASN A 196 -20.91 20.12 14.41
C ASN A 196 -21.31 19.97 12.92
N THR A 197 -22.48 19.41 12.65
CA THR A 197 -22.96 19.03 11.31
C THR A 197 -24.26 19.78 11.00
N GLN A 198 -24.28 20.54 9.90
CA GLN A 198 -25.52 21.15 9.40
C GLN A 198 -26.15 20.22 8.37
N VAL A 199 -27.47 20.02 8.43
CA VAL A 199 -28.18 19.15 7.49
C VAL A 199 -29.19 19.97 6.69
N PHE A 200 -29.01 19.98 5.37
CA PHE A 200 -29.87 20.64 4.41
C PHE A 200 -30.70 19.61 3.64
N PHE A 201 -31.94 19.96 3.31
CA PHE A 201 -32.83 19.09 2.54
C PHE A 201 -33.35 19.82 1.32
N THR A 202 -33.42 19.09 0.23
CA THR A 202 -34.10 19.53 -0.98
C THR A 202 -35.04 18.43 -1.44
N VAL A 203 -36.28 18.81 -1.78
CA VAL A 203 -37.28 17.88 -2.29
C VAL A 203 -37.41 18.13 -3.78
N ASN A 204 -37.11 17.10 -4.58
CA ASN A 204 -37.37 17.12 -6.00
C ASN A 204 -38.84 16.74 -6.25
N VAL A 205 -39.69 17.73 -6.51
CA VAL A 205 -41.09 17.49 -6.87
C VAL A 205 -41.19 17.47 -8.39
N GLY A 206 -41.36 16.28 -8.96
CA GLY A 206 -41.47 16.06 -10.41
C GLY A 206 -42.74 16.65 -11.03
N THR A 207 -42.88 17.97 -11.06
CA THR A 207 -43.87 18.68 -11.87
C THR A 207 -43.18 19.28 -13.09
N LYS A 208 -43.90 19.38 -14.23
CA LYS A 208 -43.37 19.83 -15.53
C LYS A 208 -42.77 21.25 -15.54
N ASN A 209 -42.84 21.98 -14.42
CA ASN A 209 -42.18 23.27 -14.17
C ASN A 209 -41.38 23.18 -12.86
N CYS A 210 -40.09 22.86 -12.97
CA CYS A 210 -39.22 22.60 -11.81
C CYS A 210 -38.82 23.91 -11.09
N CYS A 211 -39.08 24.00 -9.78
CA CYS A 211 -38.53 25.05 -8.92
C CYS A 211 -38.08 24.41 -7.60
N LEU A 212 -36.76 24.33 -7.39
CA LEU A 212 -36.14 23.83 -6.16
C LEU A 212 -36.45 24.79 -5.01
N LYS A 213 -37.29 24.37 -4.05
CA LYS A 213 -37.43 25.06 -2.76
C LYS A 213 -36.46 24.45 -1.75
N CYS A 214 -35.42 25.20 -1.40
CA CYS A 214 -34.51 24.85 -0.32
C CYS A 214 -35.17 25.21 1.03
N CYS A 215 -35.31 24.24 1.95
CA CYS A 215 -35.80 24.49 3.30
C CYS A 215 -34.66 24.31 4.30
N ILE A 216 -34.36 25.35 5.09
CA ILE A 216 -33.39 25.31 6.19
C ILE A 216 -34.17 25.02 7.47
N LEU A 217 -33.88 23.90 8.15
CA LEU A 217 -34.31 23.66 9.52
C LEU A 217 -33.12 24.00 10.43
N LYS A 218 -33.30 25.00 11.30
CA LYS A 218 -32.39 25.28 12.41
C LYS A 218 -32.76 24.42 13.62
#